data_AF-A0A1G1LUD9-F1
#
_entry.id   AF-A0A1G1LUD9-F1
#
_cell.length_a   1.000
_cell.length_b   1.000
_cell.length_c   1.000
_cell.angle_alpha   90.00
_cell.angle_beta   90.00
_cell.angle_gamma   90.00
#
_symmetry.space_group_name_H-M   'P 1'
#
loop_
_entity.id
_entity.type
_entity.pdbx_description
1 polymer ?
#
loop_
_entity_poly.entity_id
_entity_poly.type
_entity_poly.pdbx_seq_one_letter_code
_entity_poly.pdbx_strand_id
1 'polypeptide(L)'
;MQAIRNIHLKCLAKLKKRQGFTPLEKAVDLNRRSVPFKADGGIKPPSAQTVRERSSLTGFTLVEAMVTVVLFTIILGVCFMLLLSGTDSWHVNGVLLEVKQELRKGTDWMRQELIESGGSTITNVPANGTWYTTITFRTSTGVSGGTITWSADTIQYLLSGTQLLRRSGGVDKILAQNMQTLQFRRQASTPNVVEVNMQAQKTTPKGTTLTANSNFKMRLRN
;
A
#
# COMPACT_ATOMS: atom_id res chain seq x y z
N MET A 1 -16.66 21.61 29.68
CA MET A 1 -16.00 20.40 29.14
C MET A 1 -17.04 19.38 28.64
N GLN A 2 -18.00 19.82 27.80
CA GLN A 2 -19.16 19.00 27.37
C GLN A 2 -19.35 18.96 25.83
N ALA A 3 -18.64 19.79 25.07
CA ALA A 3 -18.76 19.83 23.61
C ALA A 3 -17.98 18.71 22.88
N ILE A 4 -16.91 18.18 23.47
CA ILE A 4 -16.03 17.18 22.82
C ILE A 4 -16.64 15.77 22.83
N ARG A 5 -17.54 15.46 23.78
CA ARG A 5 -18.23 14.16 23.83
C ARG A 5 -19.23 13.95 22.68
N ASN A 6 -19.83 15.02 22.14
CA ASN A 6 -20.85 14.89 21.09
C ASN A 6 -20.28 14.66 19.69
N ILE A 7 -19.01 14.96 19.45
CA ILE A 7 -18.36 14.70 18.15
C ILE A 7 -17.93 13.23 18.05
N HIS A 8 -17.56 12.60 19.17
CA HIS A 8 -17.13 11.20 19.20
C HIS A 8 -18.30 10.21 19.01
N LEU A 9 -19.52 10.55 19.45
CA LEU A 9 -20.68 9.65 19.27
C LEU A 9 -21.22 9.65 17.82
N LYS A 10 -21.14 10.78 17.10
CA LYS A 10 -21.60 10.85 15.71
C LYS A 10 -20.67 10.15 14.71
N CYS A 11 -19.40 9.96 15.05
CA CYS A 11 -18.45 9.25 14.20
C CYS A 11 -18.61 7.71 14.28
N LEU A 12 -18.96 7.18 15.46
CA LEU A 12 -19.15 5.73 15.65
C LEU A 12 -20.46 5.17 15.06
N ALA A 13 -21.48 6.01 14.84
CA ALA A 13 -22.74 5.56 14.22
C ALA A 13 -22.64 5.39 12.69
N LYS A 14 -21.57 5.87 12.04
CA LYS A 14 -21.43 5.89 10.58
C LYS A 14 -20.58 4.75 9.99
N LEU A 15 -20.08 3.84 10.83
CA LEU A 15 -19.28 2.68 10.41
C LEU A 15 -20.03 1.33 10.47
N LYS A 16 -21.34 1.32 10.76
CA LYS A 16 -22.15 0.09 10.85
C LYS A 16 -23.09 -0.10 9.65
N LYS A 17 -22.61 0.13 8.42
CA LYS A 17 -23.32 -0.30 7.21
C LYS A 17 -22.37 -0.30 6.02
N ARG A 18 -22.35 -1.42 5.28
CA ARG A 18 -21.48 -1.78 4.13
C ARG A 18 -20.22 -2.53 4.62
N GLN A 19 -19.96 -3.79 4.30
CA GLN A 19 -20.36 -4.60 3.15
C GLN A 19 -20.46 -6.08 3.58
N GLY A 20 -21.60 -6.71 3.26
CA GLY A 20 -21.71 -8.16 3.30
C GLY A 20 -20.90 -8.74 2.15
N PHE A 21 -19.88 -9.52 2.47
CA PHE A 21 -19.24 -10.44 1.53
C PHE A 21 -20.17 -11.64 1.36
N THR A 22 -20.75 -11.79 0.18
CA THR A 22 -21.31 -13.08 -0.26
C THR A 22 -20.20 -13.91 -0.91
N PRO A 23 -19.95 -15.16 -0.48
CA PRO A 23 -19.01 -16.05 -1.15
C PRO A 23 -19.51 -16.42 -2.54
N LEU A 24 -18.63 -16.28 -3.53
CA LEU A 24 -18.87 -16.65 -4.91
C LEU A 24 -18.52 -18.13 -5.07
N GLU A 25 -19.40 -18.99 -4.57
CA GLU A 25 -19.34 -20.43 -4.80
C GLU A 25 -20.75 -20.88 -5.17
N LYS A 26 -21.00 -21.02 -6.48
CA LYS A 26 -22.10 -21.87 -6.92
C LYS A 26 -21.67 -22.69 -8.12
N ALA A 27 -21.78 -23.98 -7.87
CA ALA A 27 -21.38 -25.09 -8.67
C ALA A 27 -21.93 -25.06 -10.09
N VAL A 28 -21.12 -25.66 -10.95
CA VAL A 28 -21.45 -26.26 -12.23
C VAL A 28 -22.71 -27.10 -12.09
N ASP A 29 -23.75 -26.83 -12.88
CA ASP A 29 -24.84 -27.77 -13.11
C ASP A 29 -25.03 -27.97 -14.61
N LEU A 30 -24.61 -29.15 -15.06
CA LEU A 30 -24.92 -29.72 -16.37
C LEU A 30 -26.43 -29.94 -16.45
N ASN A 31 -27.13 -29.19 -17.30
CA ASN A 31 -28.48 -29.58 -17.73
C ASN A 31 -28.48 -29.95 -19.22
N ARG A 32 -27.99 -31.16 -19.47
CA ARG A 32 -28.12 -31.90 -20.73
C ARG A 32 -29.55 -32.45 -20.79
N ARG A 33 -30.50 -31.64 -21.26
CA ARG A 33 -31.88 -32.10 -21.51
C ARG A 33 -32.02 -32.59 -22.95
N SER A 34 -31.79 -33.89 -23.14
CA SER A 34 -32.18 -34.64 -24.33
C SER A 34 -33.71 -34.69 -24.42
N VAL A 35 -34.27 -34.10 -25.47
CA VAL A 35 -35.68 -34.31 -25.85
C VAL A 35 -35.79 -35.51 -26.79
N PRO A 36 -36.78 -36.41 -26.60
CA PRO A 36 -37.01 -37.53 -27.48
C PRO A 36 -37.64 -37.07 -28.80
N PHE A 37 -36.96 -37.36 -29.90
CA PHE A 37 -37.45 -37.19 -31.27
C PHE A 37 -38.50 -38.27 -31.56
N LYS A 38 -39.77 -37.87 -31.66
CA LYS A 38 -40.85 -38.72 -32.19
C LYS A 38 -40.66 -38.87 -33.70
N ALA A 39 -40.40 -40.10 -34.12
CA ALA A 39 -40.55 -40.52 -35.51
C ALA A 39 -42.06 -40.67 -35.79
N ASP A 40 -42.64 -39.74 -36.54
CA ASP A 40 -43.92 -39.95 -37.20
C ASP A 40 -43.68 -39.93 -38.71
N GLY A 41 -43.83 -41.11 -39.31
CA GLY A 41 -43.81 -41.31 -40.74
C GLY A 41 -45.03 -40.67 -41.36
N GLY A 42 -44.81 -39.57 -42.09
CA GLY A 42 -45.81 -38.93 -42.93
C GLY A 42 -45.20 -38.68 -44.31
N ILE A 43 -45.44 -39.60 -45.24
CA ILE A 43 -45.14 -39.44 -46.66
C ILE A 43 -45.94 -38.23 -47.16
N LYS A 44 -45.27 -37.11 -47.42
CA LYS A 44 -45.84 -35.93 -48.08
C LYS A 44 -45.20 -35.78 -49.47
N PRO A 45 -45.99 -35.70 -50.55
CA PRO A 45 -45.50 -35.68 -51.92
C PRO A 45 -44.76 -34.37 -52.26
N PRO A 46 -43.86 -34.39 -53.27
CA PRO A 46 -43.02 -33.26 -53.62
C PRO A 46 -43.84 -32.23 -54.39
N SER A 47 -44.05 -31.05 -53.82
CA SER A 47 -44.54 -29.88 -54.55
C SER A 47 -43.36 -29.00 -54.95
N ALA A 48 -43.15 -28.96 -56.25
CA ALA A 48 -42.19 -28.13 -56.95
C ALA A 48 -42.54 -26.64 -56.82
N GLN A 49 -41.53 -25.82 -56.54
CA GLN A 49 -41.30 -24.40 -56.91
C GLN A 49 -40.48 -23.71 -55.79
N THR A 50 -39.15 -23.70 -55.92
CA THR A 50 -38.38 -22.57 -56.51
C THR A 50 -38.52 -21.26 -55.74
N VAL A 51 -37.77 -21.10 -54.65
CA VAL A 51 -37.00 -19.86 -54.43
C VAL A 51 -35.66 -20.29 -53.84
N ARG A 52 -34.66 -20.44 -54.71
CA ARG A 52 -33.26 -20.42 -54.30
C ARG A 52 -33.03 -19.01 -53.79
N GLU A 53 -33.14 -18.82 -52.48
CA GLU A 53 -32.66 -17.61 -51.81
C GLU A 53 -31.18 -17.52 -52.19
N ARG A 54 -30.87 -16.71 -53.20
CA ARG A 54 -29.51 -16.27 -53.44
C ARG A 54 -29.23 -15.39 -52.24
N SER A 55 -28.73 -16.00 -51.17
CA SER A 55 -27.99 -15.33 -50.12
C SER A 55 -26.95 -14.47 -50.84
N SER A 56 -27.30 -13.19 -50.97
CA SER A 56 -26.51 -12.16 -51.60
C SER A 56 -25.24 -12.03 -50.77
N LEU A 57 -24.24 -12.85 -51.10
CA LEU A 57 -22.85 -12.59 -50.79
C LEU A 57 -22.44 -11.38 -51.63
N THR A 58 -22.95 -10.20 -51.27
CA THR A 58 -22.29 -8.93 -51.52
C THR A 58 -20.99 -9.02 -50.74
N GLY A 59 -19.98 -9.62 -51.39
CA GLY A 59 -18.64 -9.73 -50.85
C GLY A 59 -18.13 -8.33 -50.56
N PHE A 60 -17.53 -8.17 -49.38
CA PHE A 60 -16.81 -6.97 -48.98
C PHE A 60 -15.99 -6.44 -50.15
N THR A 61 -16.19 -5.18 -50.49
CA THR A 61 -15.38 -4.57 -51.53
C THR A 61 -13.94 -4.49 -51.02
N LEU A 62 -12.93 -4.73 -51.88
CA LEU A 62 -11.52 -4.67 -51.48
C LEU A 62 -11.18 -3.34 -50.80
N VAL A 63 -11.80 -2.26 -51.27
CA VAL A 63 -11.67 -0.91 -50.69
C VAL A 63 -12.17 -0.87 -49.25
N GLU A 64 -13.32 -1.48 -48.95
CA GLU A 64 -13.87 -1.56 -47.59
C GLU A 64 -12.93 -2.35 -46.65
N ALA A 65 -12.32 -3.42 -47.15
CA ALA A 65 -11.31 -4.17 -46.39
C ALA A 65 -10.05 -3.31 -46.10
N MET A 66 -9.59 -2.49 -47.05
CA MET A 66 -8.46 -1.59 -46.81
C MET A 66 -8.80 -0.50 -45.79
N VAL A 67 -9.98 0.10 -45.89
CA VAL A 67 -10.43 1.15 -44.95
C VAL A 67 -10.56 0.59 -43.54
N THR A 68 -11.12 -0.61 -43.37
CA THR A 68 -11.26 -1.24 -42.04
C THR A 68 -9.90 -1.56 -41.41
N VAL A 69 -8.91 -2.03 -42.17
CA VAL A 69 -7.54 -2.26 -41.68
C VAL A 69 -6.88 -0.96 -41.22
N VAL A 70 -7.04 0.13 -41.98
CA VAL A 70 -6.49 1.44 -41.60
C VAL A 70 -7.14 1.96 -40.31
N LEU A 71 -8.47 1.88 -40.20
CA LEU A 71 -9.16 2.28 -38.97
C LEU A 71 -8.75 1.42 -37.78
N PHE A 72 -8.60 0.11 -37.98
CA PHE A 72 -8.20 -0.82 -36.92
C PHE A 72 -6.77 -0.55 -36.42
N THR A 73 -5.83 -0.24 -37.31
CA THR A 73 -4.45 0.08 -36.91
C THR A 73 -4.37 1.37 -36.10
N ILE A 74 -5.17 2.40 -36.44
CA ILE A 74 -5.25 3.64 -35.65
C ILE A 74 -5.76 3.34 -34.24
N ILE A 75 -6.84 2.56 -34.13
CA ILE A 75 -7.43 2.19 -32.83
C ILE A 75 -6.42 1.38 -32.00
N LEU A 76 -5.77 0.39 -32.60
CA LEU A 76 -4.73 -0.40 -31.92
C LEU A 76 -3.56 0.47 -31.47
N GLY A 77 -3.12 1.43 -32.28
CA GLY A 77 -2.06 2.37 -31.92
C GLY A 77 -2.40 3.18 -30.67
N VAL A 78 -3.63 3.70 -30.59
CA VAL A 78 -4.10 4.43 -29.40
C VAL A 78 -4.18 3.51 -28.17
N CYS A 79 -4.74 2.31 -28.32
CA CYS A 79 -4.81 1.33 -27.24
C CYS A 79 -3.42 0.93 -26.72
N PHE A 80 -2.45 0.76 -27.62
CA PHE A 80 -1.08 0.42 -27.25
C PHE A 80 -0.41 1.55 -26.45
N MET A 81 -0.59 2.81 -26.86
CA MET A 81 -0.08 3.97 -26.11
C MET A 81 -0.65 4.04 -24.69
N LEU A 82 -1.95 3.76 -24.53
CA LEU A 82 -2.59 3.71 -23.20
C LEU A 82 -2.01 2.60 -22.33
N LEU A 83 -1.73 1.43 -22.91
CA LEU A 83 -1.13 0.31 -22.19
C LEU A 83 0.28 0.65 -21.69
N LEU A 84 1.11 1.29 -22.51
CA LEU A 84 2.44 1.75 -22.12
C LEU A 84 2.39 2.77 -20.96
N SER A 85 1.45 3.73 -21.02
CA SER A 85 1.26 4.68 -19.92
C SER A 85 0.79 4.00 -18.62
N GLY A 86 -0.04 2.96 -18.75
CA GLY A 86 -0.53 2.15 -17.65
C GLY A 86 0.60 1.41 -16.92
N THR A 87 1.53 0.79 -17.66
CA THR A 87 2.66 0.06 -17.06
C THR A 87 3.57 0.97 -16.24
N ASP A 88 3.78 2.21 -16.72
CA ASP A 88 4.62 3.19 -16.03
C ASP A 88 4.00 3.64 -14.71
N SER A 89 2.70 3.92 -14.77
CA SER A 89 1.91 4.29 -13.60
C SER A 89 1.92 3.19 -12.54
N TRP A 90 1.85 1.93 -12.97
CA TRP A 90 1.94 0.78 -12.07
C TRP A 90 3.30 0.72 -11.35
N HIS A 91 4.41 0.90 -12.07
CA HIS A 91 5.75 0.84 -11.49
C HIS A 91 6.01 1.99 -10.51
N VAL A 92 5.63 3.22 -10.88
CA VAL A 92 5.78 4.40 -10.01
C VAL A 92 4.99 4.22 -8.70
N ASN A 93 3.74 3.74 -8.80
CA ASN A 93 2.92 3.49 -7.63
C ASN A 93 3.48 2.36 -6.76
N GLY A 94 4.00 1.29 -7.36
CA GLY A 94 4.67 0.21 -6.64
C GLY A 94 5.85 0.71 -5.81
N VAL A 95 6.75 1.48 -6.42
CA VAL A 95 7.92 2.06 -5.73
C VAL A 95 7.49 3.03 -4.62
N LEU A 96 6.47 3.87 -4.86
CA LEU A 96 5.95 4.78 -3.84
C LEU A 96 5.40 4.03 -2.61
N LEU A 97 4.69 2.93 -2.84
CA LEU A 97 4.14 2.11 -1.76
C LEU A 97 5.25 1.46 -0.95
N GLU A 98 6.28 0.93 -1.61
CA GLU A 98 7.45 0.35 -0.95
C GLU A 98 8.15 1.36 -0.04
N VAL A 99 8.44 2.58 -0.54
CA VAL A 99 9.06 3.65 0.24
C VAL A 99 8.21 4.01 1.47
N LYS A 100 6.88 4.09 1.31
CA LYS A 100 5.97 4.36 2.44
C LYS A 100 5.91 3.22 3.45
N GLN A 101 6.02 1.97 3.01
CA GLN A 101 6.00 0.79 3.88
C GLN A 101 7.27 0.71 4.72
N GLU A 102 8.45 0.92 4.12
CA GLU A 102 9.72 0.96 4.85
C GLU A 102 9.72 2.07 5.92
N LEU A 103 9.22 3.25 5.56
CA LEU A 103 9.10 4.37 6.49
C LEU A 103 8.14 4.06 7.66
N ARG A 104 7.01 3.39 7.39
CA ARG A 104 6.06 2.95 8.44
C ARG A 104 6.70 1.91 9.35
N LYS A 105 7.38 0.91 8.80
CA LYS A 105 8.10 -0.11 9.56
C LYS A 105 9.11 0.53 10.53
N GLY A 106 9.95 1.45 10.04
CA GLY A 106 10.89 2.18 10.89
C GLY A 106 10.21 3.02 11.98
N THR A 107 9.13 3.73 11.60
CA THR A 107 8.34 4.56 12.53
C THR A 107 7.70 3.73 13.64
N ASP A 108 7.10 2.59 13.32
CA ASP A 108 6.35 1.79 14.26
C ASP A 108 7.27 1.13 15.30
N TRP A 109 8.42 0.60 14.87
CA TRP A 109 9.46 0.11 15.78
C TRP A 109 9.97 1.19 16.72
N MET A 110 10.34 2.37 16.19
CA MET A 110 10.79 3.48 17.03
C MET A 110 9.72 3.96 18.00
N ARG A 111 8.46 4.03 17.56
CA ARG A 111 7.35 4.48 18.41
C ARG A 111 7.18 3.56 19.63
N GLN A 112 7.20 2.26 19.40
CA GLN A 112 7.03 1.25 20.45
C GLN A 112 8.13 1.33 21.50
N GLU A 113 9.37 1.61 21.11
CA GLU A 113 10.47 1.66 22.07
C GLU A 113 10.61 3.04 22.74
N LEU A 114 10.33 4.12 22.02
CA LEU A 114 10.38 5.47 22.58
C LEU A 114 9.31 5.69 23.66
N ILE A 115 8.12 5.10 23.52
CA ILE A 115 7.07 5.22 24.54
C ILE A 115 7.44 4.49 25.84
N GLU A 116 8.28 3.45 25.76
CA GLU A 116 8.79 2.71 26.91
C GLU A 116 10.04 3.33 27.54
N SER A 117 10.59 4.39 26.91
CA SER A 117 11.82 5.05 27.33
C SER A 117 11.57 6.27 28.22
N GLY A 118 12.57 6.61 29.05
CA GLY A 118 12.53 7.75 29.95
C GLY A 118 13.42 8.91 29.50
N GLY A 119 12.98 10.14 29.74
CA GLY A 119 13.73 11.35 29.38
C GLY A 119 15.13 11.46 29.99
N SER A 120 15.32 10.85 31.17
CA SER A 120 16.60 10.77 31.89
C SER A 120 17.56 9.71 31.32
N THR A 121 17.07 8.77 30.53
CA THR A 121 17.87 7.69 29.95
C THR A 121 18.42 8.01 28.56
N ILE A 122 17.90 9.07 27.94
CA ILE A 122 18.32 9.49 26.60
C ILE A 122 19.71 10.12 26.66
N THR A 123 20.60 9.61 25.81
CA THR A 123 21.91 10.19 25.53
C THR A 123 22.01 10.56 24.04
N ASN A 124 23.02 11.36 23.68
CA ASN A 124 23.27 11.90 22.32
C ASN A 124 22.23 12.86 21.74
N VAL A 125 21.09 13.05 22.42
CA VAL A 125 20.06 14.03 22.05
C VAL A 125 19.74 14.88 23.29
N PRO A 126 20.56 15.90 23.63
CA PRO A 126 20.24 16.83 24.71
C PRO A 126 19.00 17.66 24.39
N ALA A 127 18.31 18.15 25.42
CA ALA A 127 17.12 18.98 25.28
C ALA A 127 17.49 20.45 24.98
N ASN A 128 18.12 20.70 23.83
CA ASN A 128 18.60 22.03 23.42
C ASN A 128 17.93 22.57 22.14
N GLY A 129 17.03 21.81 21.51
CA GLY A 129 16.35 22.21 20.27
C GLY A 129 17.15 21.97 18.99
N THR A 130 18.31 21.30 19.06
CA THR A 130 19.12 20.94 17.88
C THR A 130 18.72 19.56 17.34
N TRP A 131 18.87 19.38 16.02
CA TRP A 131 18.67 18.09 15.36
C TRP A 131 19.93 17.22 15.42
N TYR A 132 19.75 15.95 15.76
CA TYR A 132 20.81 14.93 15.89
C TYR A 132 20.46 13.72 15.04
N THR A 133 21.47 13.02 14.48
CA THR A 133 21.24 11.87 13.58
C THR A 133 21.17 10.52 14.30
N THR A 134 21.53 10.50 15.58
CA THR A 134 21.59 9.29 16.41
C THR A 134 20.92 9.57 17.74
N ILE A 135 20.15 8.60 18.23
CA ILE A 135 19.58 8.61 19.57
C ILE A 135 19.94 7.31 20.29
N THR A 136 20.22 7.41 21.57
CA THR A 136 20.48 6.25 22.44
C THR A 136 19.65 6.39 23.70
N PHE A 137 18.99 5.32 24.14
CA PHE A 137 18.11 5.34 25.32
C PHE A 137 17.97 3.96 25.94
N ARG A 138 17.27 3.87 27.08
CA ARG A 138 16.93 2.61 27.76
C ARG A 138 15.42 2.43 27.83
N THR A 139 14.96 1.19 27.85
CA THR A 139 13.54 0.85 28.03
C THR A 139 13.29 0.40 29.46
N SER A 140 12.07 0.58 29.94
CA SER A 140 11.65 0.15 31.28
C SER A 140 11.48 -1.37 31.32
N THR A 141 12.15 -2.07 32.23
CA THR A 141 11.95 -3.51 32.48
C THR A 141 10.85 -3.77 33.51
N GLY A 142 10.48 -2.76 34.32
CA GLY A 142 9.43 -2.88 35.32
C GLY A 142 9.43 -1.74 36.33
N VAL A 143 8.73 -1.96 37.43
CA VAL A 143 8.69 -1.06 38.59
C VAL A 143 9.03 -1.87 39.83
N SER A 144 10.01 -1.42 40.60
CA SER A 144 10.38 -2.01 41.88
C SER A 144 10.45 -0.91 42.94
N GLY A 145 9.78 -1.08 44.07
CA GLY A 145 9.74 -0.07 45.14
C GLY A 145 9.17 1.28 44.70
N GLY A 146 8.24 1.31 43.73
CA GLY A 146 7.66 2.55 43.19
C GLY A 146 8.55 3.32 42.22
N THR A 147 9.76 2.83 41.92
CA THR A 147 10.69 3.44 40.97
C THR A 147 10.77 2.60 39.69
N ILE A 148 10.86 3.27 38.53
CA ILE A 148 11.04 2.58 37.24
C ILE A 148 12.44 1.95 37.21
N THR A 149 12.48 0.66 36.94
CA THR A 149 13.74 -0.06 36.69
C THR A 149 14.01 -0.05 35.19
N TRP A 150 15.17 0.48 34.81
CA TRP A 150 15.62 0.57 33.42
C TRP A 150 16.45 -0.65 33.01
N SER A 151 16.40 -1.01 31.74
CA SER A 151 17.28 -2.03 31.16
C SER A 151 18.76 -1.65 31.34
N ALA A 152 19.61 -2.65 31.55
CA ALA A 152 21.07 -2.44 31.51
C ALA A 152 21.53 -2.10 30.08
N ASP A 153 20.92 -2.78 29.10
CA ASP A 153 21.19 -2.57 27.69
C ASP A 153 20.61 -1.25 27.19
N THR A 154 21.39 -0.57 26.36
CA THR A 154 20.95 0.62 25.62
C THR A 154 20.51 0.24 24.22
N ILE A 155 19.44 0.88 23.76
CA ILE A 155 18.98 0.84 22.38
C ILE A 155 19.49 2.08 21.68
N GLN A 156 20.12 1.92 20.52
CA GLN A 156 20.58 3.00 19.67
C GLN A 156 19.94 2.89 18.29
N TYR A 157 19.47 4.03 17.78
CA TYR A 157 18.99 4.19 16.41
C TYR A 157 19.95 5.08 15.63
N LEU A 158 20.38 4.60 14.46
CA LEU A 158 21.28 5.32 13.57
C LEU A 158 21.01 4.95 12.11
N LEU A 159 21.48 5.79 11.19
CA LEU A 159 21.58 5.44 9.78
C LEU A 159 22.97 4.90 9.45
N SER A 160 23.00 3.79 8.73
CA SER A 160 24.21 3.26 8.10
C SER A 160 23.96 3.13 6.60
N GLY A 161 24.59 3.99 5.81
CA GLY A 161 24.24 4.15 4.40
C GLY A 161 22.77 4.53 4.23
N THR A 162 22.01 3.67 3.54
CA THR A 162 20.56 3.84 3.30
C THR A 162 19.70 2.98 4.25
N GLN A 163 20.28 2.42 5.31
CA GLN A 163 19.59 1.52 6.23
C GLN A 163 19.40 2.16 7.59
N LEU A 164 18.18 2.06 8.13
CA LEU A 164 17.88 2.33 9.52
C LEU A 164 18.26 1.11 10.36
N LEU A 165 19.24 1.30 11.22
CA LEU A 165 19.71 0.29 12.15
C LEU A 165 19.17 0.55 13.56
N ARG A 166 18.80 -0.52 14.22
CA ARG A 166 18.61 -0.60 15.66
C ARG A 166 19.73 -1.44 16.25
N ARG A 167 20.54 -0.85 17.12
CA ARG A 167 21.61 -1.51 17.86
C ARG A 167 21.18 -1.73 19.30
N SER A 168 21.26 -2.96 19.79
CA SER A 168 20.93 -3.32 21.17
C SER A 168 21.82 -4.47 21.62
N GLY A 169 22.45 -4.37 22.79
CA GLY A 169 23.36 -5.39 23.29
C GLY A 169 24.52 -5.71 22.33
N GLY A 170 24.98 -4.71 21.56
CA GLY A 170 26.03 -4.87 20.54
C GLY A 170 25.59 -5.50 19.22
N VAL A 171 24.32 -5.88 19.08
CA VAL A 171 23.78 -6.51 17.85
C VAL A 171 23.02 -5.48 17.01
N ASP A 172 23.32 -5.44 15.71
CA ASP A 172 22.63 -4.61 14.73
C ASP A 172 21.47 -5.35 14.07
N LYS A 173 20.30 -4.71 14.07
CA LYS A 173 19.11 -5.15 13.34
C LYS A 173 18.72 -4.09 12.32
N ILE A 174 18.63 -4.49 11.06
CA ILE A 174 18.11 -3.63 9.99
C ILE A 174 16.59 -3.56 10.13
N LEU A 175 16.07 -2.35 10.37
CA LEU A 175 14.64 -2.13 10.53
C LEU A 175 13.98 -1.66 9.23
N ALA A 176 14.61 -0.72 8.54
CA ALA A 176 14.09 -0.17 7.29
C ALA A 176 15.22 0.11 6.29
N GLN A 177 14.90 0.06 5.01
CA GLN A 177 15.80 0.38 3.90
C GLN A 177 15.39 1.67 3.18
N ASN A 178 16.24 2.14 2.28
CA ASN A 178 16.00 3.32 1.45
C ASN A 178 15.77 4.59 2.30
N MET A 179 16.43 4.69 3.46
CA MET A 179 16.33 5.81 4.37
C MET A 179 17.39 6.85 4.02
N GLN A 180 16.95 8.09 3.76
CA GLN A 180 17.81 9.21 3.39
C GLN A 180 18.10 10.12 4.59
N THR A 181 17.15 10.27 5.50
CA THR A 181 17.28 11.15 6.66
C THR A 181 16.64 10.52 7.88
N LEU A 182 17.33 10.63 9.00
CA LEU A 182 16.88 10.30 10.33
C LEU A 182 17.41 11.38 11.25
N GLN A 183 16.50 12.08 11.92
CA GLN A 183 16.86 13.16 12.80
C GLN A 183 15.97 13.15 14.04
N PHE A 184 16.57 13.49 15.17
CA PHE A 184 15.98 13.53 16.49
C PHE A 184 16.20 14.89 17.10
N ARG A 185 15.20 15.39 17.83
CA ARG A 185 15.32 16.65 18.56
C ARG A 185 14.53 16.58 19.86
N ARG A 186 15.03 17.25 20.90
CA ARG A 186 14.32 17.53 22.15
C ARG A 186 14.40 19.02 22.46
N GLN A 187 13.31 19.62 22.92
CA GLN A 187 13.28 21.04 23.29
C GLN A 187 13.54 21.22 24.79
N ALA A 188 14.24 22.29 25.17
CA ALA A 188 14.47 22.63 26.57
C ALA A 188 13.16 22.88 27.35
N SER A 189 12.15 23.43 26.68
CA SER A 189 10.80 23.67 27.23
C SER A 189 9.99 22.39 27.44
N THR A 190 10.28 21.33 26.68
CA THR A 190 9.60 20.03 26.77
C THR A 190 10.62 18.89 26.70
N PRO A 191 11.46 18.71 27.73
CA PRO A 191 12.56 17.75 27.68
C PRO A 191 12.06 16.30 27.57
N ASN A 192 10.83 16.02 28.01
CA ASN A 192 10.23 14.69 27.93
C ASN A 192 9.47 14.44 26.61
N VAL A 193 9.74 15.22 25.56
CA VAL A 193 9.18 15.01 24.22
C VAL A 193 10.32 14.88 23.21
N VAL A 194 10.34 13.77 22.48
CA VAL A 194 11.26 13.55 21.36
C VAL A 194 10.52 13.81 20.06
N GLU A 195 11.08 14.66 19.22
CA GLU A 195 10.66 14.85 17.85
C GLU A 195 11.53 14.02 16.94
N VAL A 196 10.91 13.29 16.02
CA VAL A 196 11.58 12.44 15.05
C VAL A 196 11.19 12.90 13.66
N ASN A 197 12.18 13.16 12.83
CA ASN A 197 12.03 13.43 11.40
C ASN A 197 12.72 12.33 10.62
N MET A 198 11.99 11.75 9.67
CA MET A 198 12.50 10.71 8.80
C MET A 198 12.11 10.94 7.36
N GLN A 199 13.00 10.58 6.47
CA GLN A 199 12.78 10.58 5.04
C GLN A 199 13.29 9.27 4.43
N ALA A 200 12.46 8.67 3.60
CA ALA A 200 12.83 7.54 2.75
C ALA A 200 12.74 7.96 1.29
N GLN A 201 13.62 7.41 0.45
CA GLN A 201 13.74 7.78 -0.95
C GLN A 201 14.15 6.58 -1.80
N LYS A 202 13.50 6.39 -2.96
CA LYS A 202 13.89 5.37 -3.94
C LYS A 202 13.72 5.89 -5.35
N THR A 203 14.66 5.57 -6.21
CA THR A 203 14.63 5.94 -7.64
C THR A 203 13.98 4.82 -8.44
N THR A 204 13.02 5.17 -9.29
CA THR A 204 12.38 4.23 -10.21
C THR A 204 13.37 3.81 -11.30
N PRO A 205 13.15 2.66 -11.98
CA PRO A 205 14.01 2.26 -13.10
C PRO A 205 14.11 3.30 -14.23
N LYS A 206 13.14 4.22 -14.31
CA LYS A 206 13.12 5.32 -15.30
C LYS A 206 13.84 6.59 -14.83
N GLY A 207 14.49 6.54 -13.67
CA GLY A 207 15.28 7.66 -13.13
C GLY A 207 14.46 8.68 -12.31
N THR A 208 13.17 8.46 -12.10
CA THR A 208 12.37 9.35 -11.24
C THR A 208 12.59 9.02 -9.78
N THR A 209 13.01 9.99 -8.98
CA THR A 209 13.19 9.76 -7.55
C THR A 209 11.92 10.09 -6.76
N LEU A 210 11.45 9.10 -6.00
CA LEU A 210 10.27 9.21 -5.15
C LEU A 210 10.68 9.29 -3.70
N THR A 211 10.08 10.22 -2.96
CA THR A 211 10.41 10.51 -1.57
C THR A 211 9.17 10.46 -0.69
N ALA A 212 9.29 9.93 0.53
CA ALA A 212 8.27 10.00 1.55
C ALA A 212 8.85 10.46 2.89
N ASN A 213 8.10 11.29 3.61
CA ASN A 213 8.52 11.87 4.90
C ASN A 213 7.59 11.40 6.03
N SER A 214 8.14 11.21 7.22
CA SER A 214 7.40 10.89 8.45
C SER A 214 7.94 11.74 9.58
N ASN A 215 7.05 12.55 10.16
CA ASN A 215 7.35 13.42 11.27
C ASN A 215 6.40 13.08 12.42
N PHE A 216 6.95 12.76 13.57
CA PHE A 216 6.14 12.52 14.76
C PHE A 216 6.83 13.02 16.02
N LYS A 217 6.03 13.23 17.06
CA LYS A 217 6.50 13.59 18.40
C LYS A 217 6.04 12.50 19.36
N MET A 218 6.93 12.09 20.26
CA MET A 218 6.61 11.12 21.30
C MET A 218 6.88 11.69 22.68
N ARG A 219 5.91 11.54 23.58
CA ARG A 219 6.11 11.85 25.00
C ARG A 219 6.75 10.63 25.66
N LEU A 220 7.84 10.88 26.36
CA LEU A 220 8.60 9.89 27.12
C LEU A 220 7.96 9.65 28.49
N ARG A 221 8.34 8.53 29.11
CA ARG A 221 7.99 8.24 30.49
C ARG A 221 8.71 9.21 31.43
N ASN A 222 7.97 9.68 32.43
CA ASN A 222 8.50 10.48 33.54
C ASN A 222 9.15 9.57 34.58
#